data_AF-A0A6V7J3A5-F1
#
_entry.id   AF-A0A6V7J3A5-F1
#
_cell.length_a   1.000
_cell.length_b   1.000
_cell.length_c   1.000
_cell.angle_alpha   90.00
_cell.angle_beta   90.00
_cell.angle_gamma   90.00
#
_symmetry.space_group_name_H-M   'P 1'
#
loop_
_entity.id
_entity.type
_entity.pdbx_description
1 polymer ?
#
loop_
_entity_poly.entity_id
_entity_poly.type
_entity_poly.pdbx_seq_one_letter_code
_entity_poly.pdbx_strand_id
1 'polypeptide(L)' 'GISISGTVLNGWAQTEAAPAKAKKIAAEVGCPTDNTKDMIKCLKFKPAFNITYGARHFM' A
#
# COMPACT_ATOMS: atom_id res chain seq x y z
N GLY A 1 -14.38 -21.45 -13.06
CA GLY A 1 -14.09 -21.48 -11.61
C GLY A 1 -15.32 -21.03 -10.85
N ILE A 2 -15.45 -21.39 -9.57
CA ILE A 2 -16.54 -20.93 -8.70
C ILE A 2 -16.01 -19.75 -7.88
N SER A 3 -16.66 -18.59 -7.98
CA SER A 3 -16.36 -17.38 -7.20
C SER A 3 -17.56 -17.05 -6.31
N ILE A 4 -17.33 -16.97 -4.99
CA ILE A 4 -18.39 -16.76 -3.99
C ILE A 4 -18.22 -15.36 -3.40
N SER A 5 -19.26 -14.53 -3.51
CA SER A 5 -19.35 -13.18 -2.90
C SER A 5 -18.24 -12.18 -3.27
N GLY A 6 -17.54 -12.38 -4.39
CA GLY A 6 -16.53 -11.45 -4.88
C GLY A 6 -15.94 -11.88 -6.22
N THR A 7 -15.57 -10.90 -7.06
CA THR A 7 -14.95 -11.12 -8.38
C THR A 7 -13.88 -10.06 -8.64
N VAL A 8 -13.09 -10.26 -9.69
CA VAL A 8 -12.05 -9.31 -10.13
C VAL A 8 -12.62 -7.95 -10.58
N LEU A 9 -13.89 -7.92 -11.01
CA LEU A 9 -14.57 -6.72 -11.52
C LEU A 9 -15.22 -5.89 -10.41
N ASN A 10 -15.21 -6.36 -9.16
CA ASN A 10 -15.66 -5.55 -8.04
C ASN A 10 -14.76 -4.30 -7.92
N GLY A 11 -15.36 -3.12 -7.71
CA GLY A 11 -14.60 -1.87 -7.63
C GLY A 11 -13.55 -1.82 -6.50
N TRP A 12 -13.71 -2.67 -5.48
CA TRP A 12 -12.76 -2.81 -4.37
C TRP A 12 -11.68 -3.88 -4.59
N ALA A 13 -11.76 -4.69 -5.65
CA ALA A 13 -10.81 -5.77 -5.90
C ALA A 13 -9.49 -5.26 -6.52
N GLN A 14 -9.55 -4.18 -7.29
CA GLN A 14 -8.37 -3.55 -7.89
C GLN A 14 -7.87 -2.39 -7.01
N THR A 15 -6.56 -2.31 -6.79
CA THR A 15 -5.98 -1.18 -6.07
C THR A 15 -5.64 -0.04 -7.03
N GLU A 16 -6.59 0.85 -7.24
CA GLU A 16 -6.36 2.08 -8.00
C GLU A 16 -5.33 2.99 -7.31
N ALA A 17 -4.53 3.69 -8.11
CA ALA A 17 -3.50 4.64 -7.68
C ALA A 17 -2.50 4.07 -6.64
N ALA A 18 -2.17 2.77 -6.74
CA ALA A 18 -1.26 2.10 -5.82
C ALA A 18 0.06 2.85 -5.55
N PRO A 19 0.75 3.46 -6.55
CA PRO A 19 1.97 4.22 -6.29
C PRO A 19 1.76 5.44 -5.38
N ALA A 20 0.63 6.15 -5.53
CA ALA A 20 0.32 7.32 -4.70
C ALA A 20 0.03 6.91 -3.25
N LYS A 21 -0.74 5.83 -3.06
CA LYS A 21 -1.03 5.26 -1.74
C LYS A 21 0.25 4.78 -1.04
N ALA A 22 1.12 4.09 -1.78
CA ALA A 22 2.41 3.63 -1.26
C ALA A 22 3.32 4.80 -0.85
N LYS A 23 3.40 5.87 -1.66
CA LYS A 23 4.18 7.07 -1.32
C LYS A 23 3.64 7.77 -0.08
N LYS A 24 2.32 7.83 0.12
CA LYS A 24 1.72 8.41 1.34
C LYS A 24 2.12 7.62 2.59
N ILE A 25 2.01 6.29 2.56
CA ILE A 25 2.46 5.44 3.69
C ILE A 25 3.97 5.60 3.91
N ALA A 26 4.77 5.61 2.83
CA ALA A 26 6.21 5.79 2.91
C ALA A 26 6.59 7.13 3.58
N ALA A 27 5.92 8.23 3.24
CA ALA A 27 6.14 9.52 3.87
C ALA A 27 5.79 9.50 5.36
N GLU A 28 4.67 8.90 5.75
CA GLU A 28 4.24 8.79 7.15
C GLU A 28 5.22 8.00 8.02
N VAL A 29 5.82 6.93 7.47
CA VAL A 29 6.81 6.13 8.21
C VAL A 29 8.25 6.64 8.05
N GLY A 30 8.46 7.78 7.39
CA GLY A 30 9.77 8.40 7.19
C GLY A 30 10.67 7.61 6.23
N CYS A 31 10.14 7.22 5.08
CA CYS A 31 10.86 6.65 3.95
C CYS A 31 10.91 7.63 2.75
N PRO A 32 11.97 7.58 1.94
CA PRO A 32 12.09 8.43 0.75
C PRO A 32 10.97 8.09 -0.25
N THR A 33 10.48 9.08 -1.00
CA THR A 33 9.38 8.90 -1.97
C THR A 33 9.77 9.22 -3.43
N ASP A 34 10.96 9.78 -3.64
CA ASP A 34 11.47 10.19 -4.95
C ASP A 34 12.06 9.03 -5.75
N ASN A 35 12.66 8.04 -5.06
CA ASN A 35 13.22 6.84 -5.66
C ASN A 35 12.50 5.59 -5.15
N THR A 36 11.86 4.86 -6.06
CA THR A 36 11.08 3.66 -5.72
C THR A 36 11.94 2.54 -5.12
N LYS A 37 13.19 2.34 -5.56
CA LYS A 37 14.06 1.29 -5.04
C LYS A 37 14.46 1.58 -3.59
N ASP A 38 14.81 2.83 -3.29
CA ASP A 38 15.16 3.26 -1.94
C ASP A 38 13.94 3.26 -1.02
N MET A 39 12.77 3.67 -1.53
CA MET A 39 11.50 3.58 -0.83
C MET A 39 11.19 2.14 -0.42
N ILE A 40 11.28 1.19 -1.36
CA ILE A 40 11.03 -0.24 -1.08
C ILE A 40 12.03 -0.77 -0.06
N LYS A 41 13.32 -0.45 -0.21
CA LYS A 41 14.35 -0.88 0.74
C LYS A 41 14.03 -0.37 2.14
N CYS A 42 13.71 0.92 2.27
CA CYS A 42 13.33 1.53 3.55
C CYS A 42 12.08 0.89 4.15
N LEU A 43 11.00 0.74 3.37
CA LEU A 43 9.73 0.16 3.83
C LEU A 43 9.92 -1.25 4.39
N LYS A 44 10.76 -2.08 3.76
CA LYS A 44 11.06 -3.44 4.24
C LYS A 44 11.74 -3.49 5.61
N PHE A 45 12.38 -2.41 6.05
CA PHE A 45 13.02 -2.32 7.38
C PHE A 45 12.15 -1.65 8.44
N LYS A 46 10.99 -1.08 8.09
CA LYS A 46 10.10 -0.45 9.08
C LYS A 46 9.31 -1.52 9.85
N PRO A 47 8.97 -1.27 11.13
CA PRO A 47 8.05 -2.13 11.86
C PRO A 47 6.74 -2.28 11.09
N ALA A 48 6.29 -3.52 10.88
CA ALA A 48 5.07 -3.82 10.12
C ALA A 48 3.84 -3.07 10.65
N PHE A 49 3.75 -2.90 11.97
CA PHE A 49 2.68 -2.15 12.64
C PHE A 49 2.54 -0.71 12.11
N ASN A 50 3.66 -0.01 11.84
CA ASN A 50 3.60 1.36 11.35
C ASN A 50 3.04 1.42 9.92
N ILE A 51 3.31 0.38 9.11
CA ILE A 51 2.79 0.27 7.74
C ILE A 51 1.30 -0.06 7.77
N THR A 52 0.87 -1.03 8.58
CA THR A 52 -0.55 -1.41 8.68
C THR A 52 -1.39 -0.30 9.27
N TYR A 53 -0.85 0.49 10.20
CA TYR A 53 -1.53 1.66 10.74
C TYR A 53 -1.78 2.72 9.65
N GLY A 54 -0.83 2.95 8.74
CA GLY A 54 -1.02 3.86 7.59
C GLY A 54 -2.05 3.35 6.58
N ALA A 55 -2.24 2.04 6.45
CA ALA A 55 -3.20 1.46 5.50
C ALA A 55 -4.66 1.84 5.79
N ARG A 56 -5.00 2.20 7.04
CA ARG A 56 -6.34 2.65 7.45
C ARG A 56 -6.80 3.92 6.72
N HIS A 57 -5.89 4.67 6.11
CA HIS A 57 -6.23 5.88 5.35
C HIS A 57 -6.97 5.59 4.04
N PHE A 58 -7.07 4.31 3.64
CA PHE A 58 -7.61 3.89 2.34
C PHE A 58 -8.69 2.81 2.45
N MET A 59 -9.17 2.54 3.66
CA MET A 59 -10.23 1.57 3.96
C MET A 59 -11.50 2.28 4.39
#